data_AF-A0AAF0RHR9-F1
#
_entry.id   AF-A0AAF0RHR9-F1
#
_cell.length_a   1.000
_cell.length_b   1.000
_cell.length_c   1.000
_cell.angle_alpha   90.00
_cell.angle_beta   90.00
_cell.angle_gamma   90.00
#
_symmetry.space_group_name_H-M   'P 1'
#
loop_
_entity.id
_entity.type
_entity.pdbx_description
1 polymer ?
#
loop_
_entity_poly.entity_id
_entity_poly.type
_entity_poly.pdbx_seq_one_letter_code
_entity_poly.pdbx_strand_id
1 'polypeptide(L)' 'MNDADRDALQWLTVDELAARRRVLVRDYDRELRGAHPDPDRVSAIWAEADAIEQVQRGRRAR' A
#
# COMPACT_ATOMS: atom_id res chain seq x y z
N MET A 1 -3.42 -8.43 -3.68
CA MET A 1 -4.41 -7.34 -3.73
C MET A 1 -5.52 -7.77 -4.68
N ASN A 2 -6.76 -7.84 -4.22
CA ASN A 2 -7.91 -8.07 -5.11
C ASN A 2 -8.58 -6.73 -5.48
N ASP A 3 -9.56 -6.77 -6.38
CA ASP A 3 -10.26 -5.56 -6.85
C ASP A 3 -11.10 -4.90 -5.75
N ALA A 4 -11.69 -5.68 -4.84
CA ALA A 4 -12.46 -5.16 -3.71
C ALA A 4 -11.57 -4.36 -2.74
N ASP A 5 -10.34 -4.82 -2.49
CA ASP A 5 -9.36 -4.09 -1.69
C ASP A 5 -9.02 -2.74 -2.34
N ARG A 6 -8.89 -2.72 -3.69
CA ARG A 6 -8.58 -1.51 -4.45
C ARG A 6 -9.75 -0.53 -4.43
N ASP A 7 -10.97 -1.01 -4.55
CA ASP A 7 -12.19 -0.20 -4.47
C ASP A 7 -12.37 0.38 -3.05
N ALA A 8 -12.02 -0.36 -2.01
CA ALA A 8 -12.04 0.16 -0.64
C ALA A 8 -11.12 1.39 -0.47
N LEU A 9 -9.95 1.42 -1.13
CA LEU A 9 -9.04 2.57 -1.08
C LEU A 9 -9.67 3.84 -1.68
N GLN A 10 -10.63 3.73 -2.61
CA GLN A 10 -11.30 4.87 -3.22
C GLN A 10 -12.15 5.66 -2.22
N TRP A 11 -12.54 5.04 -1.11
CA TRP A 11 -13.36 5.67 -0.07
C TRP A 11 -12.53 6.32 1.03
N LEU A 12 -11.23 6.06 1.09
CA LEU A 12 -10.32 6.66 2.08
C LEU A 12 -9.97 8.09 1.72
N THR A 13 -9.80 8.95 2.71
CA THR A 13 -9.24 10.30 2.56
C THR A 13 -7.76 10.26 2.17
N VAL A 14 -7.22 11.40 1.74
CA VAL A 14 -5.78 11.52 1.43
C VAL A 14 -4.92 11.23 2.66
N ASP A 15 -5.35 11.68 3.85
CA ASP A 15 -4.62 11.47 5.10
C ASP A 15 -4.65 10.01 5.56
N GLU A 16 -5.79 9.33 5.38
CA GLU A 16 -5.90 7.89 5.66
C GLU A 16 -5.03 7.07 4.70
N LEU A 17 -5.02 7.41 3.41
CA LEU A 17 -4.12 6.80 2.42
C LEU A 17 -2.65 7.03 2.79
N ALA A 18 -2.29 8.24 3.24
CA ALA A 18 -0.93 8.55 3.68
C ALA A 18 -0.55 7.81 4.97
N ALA A 19 -1.47 7.69 5.93
CA ALA A 19 -1.28 6.93 7.16
C ALA A 19 -1.06 5.44 6.85
N ARG A 20 -1.87 4.88 5.96
CA ARG A 20 -1.74 3.50 5.50
C ARG A 20 -0.42 3.25 4.77
N ARG A 21 0.00 4.16 3.90
CA ARG A 21 1.32 4.10 3.24
C ARG A 21 2.48 4.09 4.25
N ARG A 22 2.39 4.89 5.32
CA ARG A 22 3.41 4.88 6.39
C ARG A 22 3.50 3.54 7.13
N VAL A 23 2.37 2.86 7.33
CA VAL A 23 2.35 1.51 7.92
C VAL A 23 3.04 0.52 6.98
N LEU A 24 2.70 0.53 5.68
CA LEU A 24 3.32 -0.34 4.69
C LEU A 24 4.85 -0.19 4.61
N VAL A 25 5.38 1.03 4.72
CA VAL A 25 6.84 1.25 4.75
C VAL A 25 7.48 0.60 5.98
N ARG A 26 6.83 0.67 7.14
CA ARG A 26 7.32 0.04 8.38
C ARG A 26 7.27 -1.48 8.28
N ASP A 27 6.19 -2.02 7.72
CA ASP A 27 6.04 -3.47 7.52
C ASP A 27 7.07 -4.00 6.51
N TYR A 28 7.34 -3.25 5.45
CA TYR A 28 8.40 -3.58 4.49
C TYR A 28 9.79 -3.60 5.13
N ASP A 29 10.15 -2.55 5.88
CA ASP A 29 11.44 -2.48 6.59
C ASP A 29 11.57 -3.61 7.62
N ARG A 30 10.49 -3.92 8.33
CA ARG A 30 10.44 -5.05 9.27
C ARG A 30 10.67 -6.39 8.57
N GLU A 31 9.99 -6.63 7.45
CA GLU A 31 10.11 -7.88 6.68
C GLU A 31 11.53 -8.06 6.14
N LEU A 32 12.12 -7.00 5.57
CA LEU A 32 13.48 -7.04 5.03
C LEU A 32 14.57 -7.25 6.09
N ARG A 33 14.33 -6.81 7.33
CA ARG A 33 15.28 -7.04 8.44
C ARG A 33 15.14 -8.44 9.05
N GLY A 34 14.14 -9.21 8.64
CA GLY A 34 13.99 -10.61 9.03
C GLY A 34 15.15 -11.47 8.52
N ALA A 35 15.44 -12.57 9.21
CA ALA A 35 16.48 -13.51 8.78
C ALA A 35 16.14 -14.20 7.44
N HIS A 36 14.86 -14.33 7.13
CA HIS A 36 14.35 -14.89 5.88
C HIS A 36 13.14 -14.05 5.44
N PRO A 37 13.35 -12.97 4.69
CA PRO A 37 12.25 -12.15 4.17
C PRO A 37 11.33 -12.99 3.28
N ASP A 38 10.03 -12.91 3.51
CA ASP A 38 9.01 -13.57 2.69
C ASP A 38 8.77 -12.74 1.42
N PRO A 39 9.11 -13.28 0.22
CA PRO A 39 8.94 -12.56 -1.04
C PRO A 39 7.47 -12.29 -1.38
N ASP A 40 6.54 -13.15 -0.94
CA ASP A 40 5.11 -12.97 -1.20
C ASP A 40 4.55 -11.83 -0.33
N ARG A 41 5.01 -11.74 0.93
CA ARG A 41 4.72 -10.59 1.81
C ARG A 41 5.24 -9.30 1.23
N VAL A 42 6.50 -9.28 0.78
CA VAL A 42 7.10 -8.10 0.14
C VAL A 42 6.30 -7.70 -1.09
N SER A 43 5.97 -8.64 -1.96
CA SER A 43 5.17 -8.40 -3.16
C SER A 43 3.78 -7.82 -2.82
N ALA A 44 3.13 -8.35 -1.79
CA ALA A 44 1.84 -7.84 -1.32
C ALA A 44 1.92 -6.39 -0.82
N ILE A 45 2.96 -6.05 -0.05
CA ILE A 45 3.19 -4.69 0.45
C ILE A 45 3.40 -3.72 -0.72
N TRP A 46 4.19 -4.11 -1.71
CA TRP A 46 4.41 -3.31 -2.92
C TRP A 46 3.13 -3.10 -3.72
N ALA A 47 2.34 -4.15 -3.94
CA ALA A 47 1.08 -4.08 -4.68
C ALA A 47 0.08 -3.12 -4.01
N GLU A 48 0.02 -3.11 -2.67
CA GLU A 48 -0.86 -2.20 -1.94
C GLU A 48 -0.35 -0.75 -1.98
N ALA A 49 0.98 -0.55 -1.84
CA ALA A 49 1.58 0.78 -1.94
C ALA A 49 1.37 1.41 -3.33
N ASP A 50 1.51 0.61 -4.40
CA ASP A 50 1.22 1.03 -5.76
C ASP A 50 -0.26 1.37 -5.94
N ALA A 51 -1.18 0.54 -5.42
CA ALA A 51 -2.61 0.83 -5.48
C ALA A 51 -2.97 2.17 -4.80
N ILE A 52 -2.39 2.46 -3.63
CA ILE A 52 -2.55 3.76 -2.96
C ILE A 52 -2.06 4.91 -3.85
N GLU A 53 -0.90 4.75 -4.49
CA GLU A 53 -0.34 5.77 -5.39
C GLU A 53 -1.25 6.01 -6.60
N GLN A 54 -1.81 4.95 -7.19
CA GLN A 54 -2.76 5.06 -8.30
C GLN A 54 -4.01 5.85 -7.91
N VAL A 55 -4.60 5.58 -6.72
CA VAL A 55 -5.76 6.34 -6.22
C VAL A 55 -5.40 7.81 -6.03
N GLN A 56 -4.27 8.11 -5.39
CA GLN A 56 -3.83 9.48 -5.16
C GLN A 56 -3.56 10.23 -6.47
N ARG A 57 -2.95 9.56 -7.46
CA ARG A 57 -2.69 10.16 -8.79
C ARG A 57 -4.00 10.41 -9.55
N GLY A 58 -4.92 9.46 -9.55
CA GLY A 58 -6.23 9.61 -10.20
C GLY A 58 -7.03 10.79 -9.63
N ARG A 59 -6.94 11.03 -8.32
CA ARG A 59 -7.58 12.19 -7.67
C ARG A 59 -6.93 13.53 -8.01
N ARG A 60 -5.62 13.58 -8.25
CA ARG A 60 -4.91 14.81 -8.65
C ARG A 60 -5.16 15.20 -10.10
N ALA A 61 -5.50 14.24 -10.95
CA ALA A 61 -5.76 14.46 -12.37
C ALA A 61 -7.21 14.89 -12.68
N ARG A 62 -8.07 14.95 -11.67
CA ARG A 62 -9.48 15.35 -11.76
C ARG A 62 -9.66 16.77 -11.24
#